data_AF-A0A2H0WMA2-F1
#
_entry.id   AF-A0A2H0WMA2-F1
#
_cell.length_a   1.000
_cell.length_b   1.000
_cell.length_c   1.000
_cell.angle_alpha   90.00
_cell.angle_beta   90.00
_cell.angle_gamma   90.00
#
_symmetry.space_group_name_H-M   'P 1'
#
loop_
_entity.id
_entity.type
_entity.pdbx_description
1 polymer ?
#
loop_
_entity_poly.entity_id
_entity_poly.type
_entity_poly.pdbx_seq_one_letter_code
_entity_poly.pdbx_strand_id
1 'polypeptide(L)'
;MALPKFLQPCLASYNLGQLNIKRDKILIITSVLNQGGYRTLKWLTKTYGQKEIKSVVRNPVRGMWYEWILKYWLKIFGAKLPNQIYQKAIIKL
;
A
#
# COMPACT_ATOMS: atom_id res chain seq x y z
N MET A 1 5.10 11.05 -14.29
CA MET A 1 4.05 10.27 -14.98
C MET A 1 2.78 10.38 -14.18
N ALA A 2 1.66 10.70 -14.83
CA ALA A 2 0.35 10.72 -14.20
C ALA A 2 -0.08 9.30 -13.82
N LEU A 3 -0.84 9.16 -12.73
CA LEU A 3 -1.35 7.86 -12.33
C LEU A 3 -2.51 7.42 -13.25
N PRO A 4 -2.62 6.12 -13.59
CA PRO A 4 -3.75 5.62 -14.34
C PRO A 4 -5.08 5.84 -13.62
N LYS A 5 -6.12 6.28 -14.36
CA LYS A 5 -7.46 6.56 -13.82
C LYS A 5 -8.10 5.38 -13.09
N PHE A 6 -7.77 4.14 -13.47
CA PHE A 6 -8.32 2.94 -12.81
C PHE A 6 -7.81 2.75 -11.36
N LEU A 7 -6.81 3.51 -10.91
CA LEU A 7 -6.36 3.53 -9.51
C LEU A 7 -7.24 4.42 -8.62
N GLN A 8 -8.14 5.22 -9.20
CA GLN A 8 -8.98 6.15 -8.44
C GLN A 8 -9.75 5.49 -7.30
N PRO A 9 -10.31 4.27 -7.42
CA PRO A 9 -11.01 3.64 -6.30
C PRO A 9 -10.12 3.41 -5.06
N CYS A 10 -8.84 3.04 -5.25
CA CYS A 10 -7.90 2.85 -4.14
C CYS A 10 -7.42 4.19 -3.55
N LEU A 11 -7.56 5.27 -4.30
CA LEU A 11 -7.05 6.61 -3.98
C LEU A 11 -8.21 7.62 -4.04
N ALA A 12 -9.40 7.23 -3.56
CA ALA A 12 -10.64 7.99 -3.75
C ALA A 12 -10.55 9.42 -3.20
N SER A 13 -9.80 9.61 -2.11
CA SER A 13 -9.59 10.90 -1.46
C SER A 13 -8.54 11.79 -2.15
N TYR A 14 -7.90 11.33 -3.23
CA TYR A 14 -6.77 12.01 -3.86
C TYR A 14 -7.03 12.34 -5.33
N ASN A 15 -6.50 13.49 -5.76
CA ASN A 15 -6.40 13.83 -7.18
C ASN A 15 -5.19 13.14 -7.81
N LEU A 16 -5.43 12.13 -8.66
CA LEU A 16 -4.40 11.36 -9.33
C LEU A 16 -3.46 12.19 -10.21
N GLY A 17 -3.91 13.34 -10.72
CA GLY A 17 -3.09 14.24 -11.53
C GLY A 17 -2.01 14.98 -10.73
N GLN A 18 -2.19 15.10 -9.42
CA GLN A 18 -1.25 15.74 -8.51
C GLN A 18 -0.29 14.74 -7.83
N LEU A 19 -0.63 13.45 -7.89
CA LEU A 19 0.19 12.38 -7.36
C LEU A 19 1.36 12.05 -8.30
N ASN A 20 2.51 11.81 -7.69
CA ASN A 20 3.73 11.42 -8.37
C ASN A 20 4.15 10.02 -7.93
N ILE A 21 4.36 9.13 -8.91
CA ILE A 21 4.71 7.73 -8.69
C ILE A 21 5.95 7.57 -7.77
N LYS A 22 6.96 8.43 -7.86
CA LYS A 22 8.16 8.32 -7.02
C LYS A 22 7.98 8.96 -5.65
N ARG A 23 7.50 10.21 -5.63
CA ARG A 23 7.34 11.00 -4.39
C ARG A 23 6.31 10.39 -3.46
N ASP A 24 5.18 9.97 -4.01
CA ASP A 24 4.00 9.53 -3.25
C ASP A 24 3.91 7.99 -3.19
N LYS A 25 5.03 7.30 -3.47
CA LYS A 25 5.15 5.84 -3.57
C LYS A 25 4.55 5.09 -2.38
N ILE A 26 4.86 5.53 -1.16
CA ILE A 26 4.40 4.86 0.06
C ILE A 26 2.88 4.87 0.15
N LEU A 27 2.27 6.04 -0.07
CA LEU A 27 0.81 6.21 -0.11
C LEU A 27 0.19 5.30 -1.18
N ILE A 28 0.72 5.35 -2.41
CA ILE A 28 0.19 4.58 -3.54
C ILE A 28 0.25 3.07 -3.24
N ILE A 29 1.38 2.58 -2.74
CA ILE A 29 1.54 1.16 -2.39
C ILE A 29 0.57 0.79 -1.28
N THR A 30 0.52 1.54 -0.17
CA THR A 30 -0.37 1.22 0.96
C THR A 30 -1.84 1.22 0.54
N SER A 31 -2.30 2.24 -0.20
CA SER A 31 -3.66 2.34 -0.72
C SER A 31 -4.03 1.17 -1.64
N VAL A 32 -3.17 0.84 -2.60
CA VAL A 32 -3.44 -0.26 -3.55
C VAL A 32 -3.39 -1.62 -2.86
N LEU A 33 -2.50 -1.84 -1.88
CA LEU A 33 -2.47 -3.11 -1.15
C LEU A 33 -3.70 -3.29 -0.25
N ASN A 34 -4.24 -2.22 0.32
CA ASN A 34 -5.44 -2.24 1.17
C ASN A 34 -6.74 -2.52 0.42
N GLN A 35 -6.90 -1.95 -0.78
CA GLN A 35 -8.21 -1.88 -1.45
C GLN A 35 -8.16 -2.37 -2.90
N GLY A 36 -6.98 -2.71 -3.41
CA GLY A 36 -6.78 -3.02 -4.82
C GLY A 36 -7.16 -4.45 -5.21
N GLY A 37 -7.82 -4.58 -6.36
CA GLY A 37 -8.03 -5.86 -7.03
C GLY A 37 -6.89 -6.26 -7.97
N TYR A 38 -7.06 -7.38 -8.68
CA TYR A 38 -6.05 -7.98 -9.57
C TYR A 38 -5.39 -6.97 -10.52
N ARG A 39 -6.20 -6.15 -11.21
CA ARG A 39 -5.68 -5.15 -12.18
C ARG A 39 -4.74 -4.14 -11.52
N THR A 40 -5.10 -3.64 -10.34
CA THR A 40 -4.30 -2.65 -9.60
C THR A 40 -3.04 -3.26 -9.01
N LEU A 41 -3.13 -4.49 -8.46
CA LEU A 41 -1.97 -5.22 -7.95
C LEU A 41 -0.98 -5.56 -9.07
N LYS A 42 -1.46 -5.96 -10.25
CA LYS A 42 -0.63 -6.21 -11.44
C LYS A 42 0.10 -4.95 -11.90
N TRP A 43 -0.55 -3.78 -11.81
CA TRP A 43 0.11 -2.51 -12.12
C TRP A 43 1.16 -2.16 -11.06
N LEU A 44 0.84 -2.37 -9.78
CA LEU A 44 1.72 -2.06 -8.65
C LEU A 44 3.04 -2.82 -8.75
N THR A 45 2.99 -4.13 -9.00
CA THR A 45 4.17 -4.99 -9.10
C THR A 45 5.05 -4.63 -10.29
N LYS A 46 4.46 -4.22 -11.42
CA LYS A 46 5.20 -3.72 -12.58
C LYS A 46 5.88 -2.36 -12.33
N THR A 47 5.31 -1.53 -11.46
CA THR A 47 5.75 -0.15 -11.26
C THR A 47 6.86 -0.03 -10.21
N TYR A 48 6.72 -0.71 -9.07
CA TYR A 48 7.63 -0.58 -7.91
C TYR A 48 8.49 -1.83 -7.66
N GLY A 49 8.16 -2.96 -8.30
CA GLY A 49 8.84 -4.22 -8.05
C GLY A 49 8.62 -4.76 -6.63
N GLN A 50 8.98 -6.03 -6.43
CA GLN A 50 8.68 -6.74 -5.20
C GLN A 50 9.46 -6.20 -3.99
N LYS A 51 10.71 -5.76 -4.19
CA LYS A 51 11.58 -5.27 -3.10
C LYS A 51 11.03 -4.00 -2.46
N GLU A 52 10.56 -3.04 -3.27
CA GLU A 52 10.00 -1.80 -2.75
C GLU A 52 8.66 -2.03 -2.05
N ILE A 53 7.79 -2.83 -2.65
CA ILE A 53 6.49 -3.19 -2.05
C ILE A 53 6.71 -3.86 -0.69
N LYS A 54 7.63 -4.83 -0.61
CA LYS A 54 8.01 -5.49 0.65
C LYS A 54 8.56 -4.50 1.68
N SER A 55 9.33 -3.50 1.25
CA SER A 55 9.85 -2.46 2.15
C SER A 55 8.72 -1.65 2.80
N VAL A 56 7.69 -1.28 2.04
CA VAL A 56 6.51 -0.57 2.57
C VAL A 56 5.72 -1.44 3.54
N VAL A 57 5.54 -2.73 3.26
CA VAL A 57 4.85 -3.65 4.18
C VAL A 57 5.66 -3.87 5.48
N ARG A 58 6.99 -3.85 5.41
CA ARG A 58 7.88 -3.94 6.58
C ARG A 58 7.96 -2.65 7.39
N ASN A 59 7.60 -1.53 6.80
CA ASN A 59 7.57 -0.22 7.45
C ASN A 59 6.20 0.43 7.24
N PRO A 60 5.13 -0.19 7.79
CA PRO A 60 3.78 0.24 7.48
C PRO A 60 3.51 1.64 8.04
N VAL A 61 2.82 2.47 7.25
CA VAL A 61 2.38 3.80 7.69
C VAL A 61 1.40 3.66 8.86
N ARG A 62 1.57 4.53 9.86
CA ARG A 62 0.70 4.58 11.05
C ARG A 62 -0.74 4.89 10.66
N GLY A 63 -1.70 4.14 11.21
CA GLY A 63 -3.13 4.37 11.03
C GLY A 63 -3.63 4.28 9.58
N MET A 64 -2.96 3.53 8.70
CA MET A 64 -3.36 3.42 7.29
C MET A 64 -3.70 2.00 6.84
N TRP A 65 -3.52 0.99 7.68
CA TRP A 65 -3.71 -0.40 7.26
C TRP A 65 -4.99 -1.02 7.80
N TYR A 66 -5.71 -1.74 6.95
CA TYR A 66 -6.67 -2.72 7.45
C TYR A 66 -5.91 -3.89 8.06
N GLU A 67 -6.30 -4.30 9.27
CA GLU A 67 -5.58 -5.32 10.03
C GLU A 67 -5.37 -6.61 9.24
N TRP A 68 -6.46 -7.15 8.70
CA TRP A 68 -6.45 -8.43 7.98
C TRP A 68 -5.60 -8.36 6.69
N ILE A 69 -5.56 -7.20 6.03
CA ILE A 69 -4.72 -6.96 4.85
C ILE A 69 -3.24 -6.89 5.21
N LEU A 70 -2.88 -6.12 6.25
CA LEU A 70 -1.49 -6.03 6.68
C LEU A 70 -0.97 -7.42 7.09
N LYS A 71 -1.77 -8.18 7.83
CA LYS A 71 -1.47 -9.56 8.21
C LYS A 71 -1.27 -10.46 6.98
N TYR A 72 -2.13 -10.35 5.97
CA TYR A 72 -2.01 -11.09 4.71
C TYR A 72 -0.69 -10.81 4.00
N TRP A 73 -0.33 -9.54 3.81
CA TRP A 73 0.91 -9.19 3.11
C TRP A 73 2.17 -9.50 3.93
N LEU A 74 2.13 -9.36 5.26
CA LEU A 74 3.22 -9.81 6.12
C LEU A 74 3.47 -11.32 5.95
N LYS A 75 2.40 -12.13 5.87
CA LYS A 75 2.51 -13.57 5.60
C LYS A 75 3.09 -13.84 4.21
N ILE A 76 2.60 -13.18 3.16
CA ILE A 76 3.13 -13.33 1.78
C ILE A 76 4.62 -13.02 1.71
N PHE A 77 5.06 -11.95 2.38
CA PHE A 77 6.45 -11.52 2.32
C PHE A 77 7.37 -12.19 3.35
N GLY A 78 6.84 -13.09 4.19
CA GLY A 78 7.57 -13.71 5.30
C GLY A 78 8.16 -12.68 6.25
N ALA A 79 7.42 -11.61 6.53
CA ALA A 79 7.84 -10.50 7.38
C ALA A 79 7.13 -10.55 8.74
N LYS A 80 7.84 -10.12 9.79
CA LYS A 80 7.29 -9.96 11.14
C LYS A 80 7.49 -8.52 11.59
N LEU A 81 6.55 -8.00 12.36
CA LEU A 81 6.61 -6.67 12.95
C LEU A 81 6.56 -6.78 14.48
N PRO A 82 7.28 -5.93 15.22
CA PRO A 82 7.04 -5.74 16.64
C PRO A 82 5.57 -5.36 16.89
N ASN A 83 4.96 -5.91 17.95
CA ASN A 83 3.54 -5.69 18.25
C ASN A 83 3.18 -4.19 18.32
N GLN A 84 4.04 -3.38 18.93
CA GLN A 84 3.83 -1.93 19.02
C GLN A 84 3.76 -1.23 17.65
N ILE A 85 4.56 -1.66 16.67
CA ILE A 85 4.56 -1.10 15.32
C ILE A 85 3.30 -1.55 14.57
N TYR A 86 2.97 -2.84 14.68
CA TYR A 86 1.78 -3.42 14.08
C TYR A 86 0.50 -2.73 14.57
N GLN A 87 0.33 -2.57 15.89
CA GLN A 87 -0.83 -1.90 16.49
C GLN A 87 -0.94 -0.42 16.09
N LYS A 88 0.19 0.28 15.90
CA LYS A 88 0.20 1.67 15.43
C LYS A 88 -0.12 1.80 13.94
N ALA A 89 0.09 0.75 13.15
CA ALA A 89 -0.15 0.76 11.71
C ALA A 89 -1.62 0.61 11.32
N ILE A 90 -2.39 -0.08 12.16
CA ILE A 90 -3.78 -0.44 11.90
C ILE A 90 -4.71 0.76 12.08
N ILE A 91 -5.70 0.87 11.20
CA ILE A 91 -6.82 1.81 11.35
C ILE A 91 -7.69 1.34 12.53
N LYS A 92 -7.84 2.21 13.53
CA LYS A 92 -8.83 2.01 14.59
C LYS A 92 -10.15 2.60 14.10
N LEU A 93 -11.09 1.72 13.76
CA LEU A 93 -12.47 2.08 13.43
C LEU A 93 -13.34 2.06 14.69
#